data_AF-A0A2D5ZX28-F1
#
_entry.id   AF-A0A2D5ZX28-F1
#
_cell.length_a   1.000
_cell.length_b   1.000
_cell.length_c   1.000
_cell.angle_alpha   90.00
_cell.angle_beta   90.00
_cell.angle_gamma   90.00
#
_symmetry.space_group_name_H-M   'P 1'
#
loop_
_entity.id
_entity.type
_entity.pdbx_description
1 polymer ?
#
loop_
_entity_poly.entity_id
_entity_poly.type
_entity_poly.pdbx_seq_one_letter_code
_entity_poly.pdbx_strand_id
1 'polypeptide(L)' 'MKKGLPLLILLFSVSSHAGKVDDVVTAVKEKCSKDLPKRVAAQSVKKAFLTCNPGTPVDIDGCKIDCLKKNEGSVIGN' A
#
# COMPACT_ATOMS: atom_id res chain seq x y z
N MET A 1 -1.60 -43.15 -28.04
CA MET A 1 -1.35 -41.70 -27.97
C MET A 1 -1.85 -41.23 -26.60
N LYS A 2 -0.94 -40.82 -25.70
CA LYS A 2 -1.22 -40.58 -24.28
C LYS A 2 -1.54 -39.10 -24.09
N LYS A 3 -2.73 -38.80 -23.55
CA LYS A 3 -3.30 -37.45 -23.39
C LYS A 3 -2.40 -36.63 -22.43
N GLY A 4 -1.83 -35.54 -22.94
CA GLY A 4 -1.02 -34.60 -22.17
C GLY A 4 -1.90 -33.79 -21.22
N LEU A 5 -1.56 -33.84 -19.93
CA LEU A 5 -2.13 -33.05 -18.86
C LEU A 5 -1.69 -31.58 -19.01
N PRO A 6 -2.59 -30.59 -19.12
CA PRO A 6 -2.17 -29.20 -19.07
C PRO A 6 -1.92 -28.79 -17.61
N LEU A 7 -0.65 -28.75 -17.21
CA LEU A 7 -0.18 -28.07 -16.01
C LEU A 7 0.08 -26.60 -16.37
N LEU A 8 -0.94 -25.74 -16.28
CA LEU A 8 -0.79 -24.29 -16.50
C LEU A 8 -0.92 -23.51 -15.18
N ILE A 9 0.22 -23.40 -14.49
CA ILE A 9 0.71 -22.29 -13.66
C ILE A 9 -0.35 -21.38 -13.00
N LEU A 10 -0.65 -21.70 -11.73
CA LEU A 10 -1.35 -20.86 -10.75
C LEU A 10 -0.35 -19.97 -9.98
N LEU A 11 0.23 -18.95 -10.61
CA LEU A 11 1.17 -18.03 -9.93
C LEU A 11 0.91 -16.56 -10.27
N PHE A 12 -0.23 -16.02 -9.83
CA PHE A 12 -0.40 -14.57 -9.68
C PHE A 12 -0.93 -14.25 -8.28
N SER A 13 -0.19 -14.66 -7.25
CA SER A 13 -0.36 -14.08 -5.92
C SER A 13 0.49 -12.83 -5.84
N VAL A 14 -0.04 -11.71 -6.34
CA VAL A 14 0.63 -10.41 -6.27
C VAL A 14 0.82 -10.00 -4.80
N SER A 15 2.07 -9.75 -4.44
CA SER A 15 2.49 -9.20 -3.15
C SER A 15 2.05 -7.74 -2.95
N SER A 16 0.74 -7.46 -3.04
CA SER A 16 0.17 -6.10 -2.88
C SER A 16 0.41 -5.49 -1.50
N HIS A 17 0.83 -6.28 -0.51
CA HIS A 17 1.11 -5.80 0.84
C HIS A 17 2.50 -5.18 0.99
N ALA A 18 3.52 -5.69 0.28
CA ALA A 18 4.88 -5.17 0.39
C ALA A 18 5.02 -3.75 -0.18
N GLY A 19 4.35 -3.47 -1.31
CA GLY A 19 4.35 -2.14 -1.92
C GLY A 19 3.76 -1.07 -0.99
N LYS A 20 2.63 -1.36 -0.35
CA LYS A 20 1.97 -0.41 0.57
C LYS A 20 2.83 -0.03 1.78
N VAL A 21 3.65 -0.96 2.30
CA VAL A 21 4.56 -0.65 3.41
C VAL A 21 5.62 0.36 2.95
N ASP A 22 6.17 0.16 1.76
CA ASP A 22 7.21 1.03 1.21
C ASP A 22 6.66 2.43 0.85
N ASP A 23 5.42 2.50 0.36
CA ASP A 23 4.69 3.76 0.18
C ASP A 23 4.55 4.54 1.50
N VAL A 24 4.20 3.88 2.62
CA VAL A 24 4.12 4.55 3.94
C VAL A 24 5.49 5.05 4.38
N VAL A 25 6.54 4.24 4.24
CA VAL A 25 7.91 4.63 4.60
C VAL A 25 8.34 5.84 3.78
N THR A 26 8.10 5.81 2.48
CA THR A 26 8.43 6.90 1.56
C THR A 26 7.67 8.17 1.92
N ALA A 27 6.35 8.09 2.11
CA ALA A 27 5.53 9.24 2.49
C ALA A 27 5.98 9.89 3.81
N VAL A 28 6.33 9.08 4.82
CA VAL A 28 6.85 9.61 6.10
C VAL A 28 8.24 10.22 5.92
N LYS A 29 9.10 9.59 5.12
CA LYS A 29 10.44 10.12 4.82
C LYS A 29 10.37 11.44 4.08
N GLU A 30 9.50 11.59 3.10
CA GLU A 30 9.35 12.83 2.34
C GLU A 30 8.73 13.95 3.17
N LYS A 31 7.67 13.66 3.95
CA LYS A 31 6.96 14.68 4.72
C LYS A 31 7.67 15.09 6.00
N CYS A 32 8.29 14.13 6.68
CA CYS A 32 8.84 14.33 8.02
C CYS A 32 10.35 14.13 8.09
N SER A 33 11.03 13.80 6.98
CA SER A 33 12.47 13.54 6.94
C SER A 33 12.92 12.53 8.00
N LYS A 34 12.04 11.60 8.35
CA LYS A 34 12.22 10.59 9.39
C LYS A 34 12.23 9.21 8.77
N ASP A 35 13.16 8.36 9.21
CA ASP A 35 13.19 6.96 8.82
C ASP A 35 12.18 6.18 9.67
N LEU A 36 11.18 5.60 9.00
CA LEU A 36 10.14 4.81 9.66
C LEU A 36 10.50 3.32 9.59
N PRO A 37 10.63 2.61 10.72
CA PRO A 37 10.94 1.19 10.68
C PRO A 37 9.81 0.40 10.00
N LYS A 38 10.18 -0.52 9.11
CA LYS A 38 9.22 -1.29 8.28
C LYS A 38 8.13 -2.01 9.10
N ARG A 39 8.41 -2.40 10.35
CA ARG A 39 7.39 -2.97 11.26
C ARG A 39 6.29 -1.98 11.62
N VAL A 40 6.66 -0.74 11.95
CA VAL A 40 5.71 0.34 12.27
C VAL A 40 4.95 0.77 11.02
N ALA A 41 5.66 0.87 9.89
CA ALA A 41 5.05 1.11 8.59
C ALA A 41 3.98 0.06 8.25
N ALA A 42 4.28 -1.23 8.46
CA ALA A 42 3.35 -2.33 8.20
C ALA A 42 2.07 -2.27 9.03
N GLN A 43 2.17 -1.90 10.31
CA GLN A 43 0.98 -1.68 11.15
C GLN A 43 0.19 -0.43 10.71
N SER A 44 0.90 0.56 10.17
CA SER A 44 0.35 1.84 9.73
C SER A 44 -0.30 1.78 8.35
N VAL A 45 0.00 0.76 7.52
CA VAL A 45 -0.64 0.56 6.21
C VAL A 45 -2.16 0.55 6.32
N LYS A 46 -2.74 -0.12 7.33
CA LYS A 46 -4.19 -0.17 7.50
C LYS A 46 -4.78 1.23 7.78
N LYS A 47 -4.07 2.05 8.56
CA LYS A 47 -4.49 3.44 8.81
C LYS A 47 -4.36 4.28 7.54
N ALA A 48 -3.20 4.20 6.88
CA ALA A 48 -2.85 5.02 5.71
C ALA A 48 -3.59 4.63 4.43
N PHE A 49 -4.10 3.41 4.29
CA PHE A 49 -4.76 2.94 3.05
C PHE A 49 -6.21 2.52 3.22
N LEU A 50 -6.66 2.12 4.41
CA LEU A 50 -8.01 1.55 4.58
C LEU A 50 -8.91 2.44 5.44
N THR A 51 -8.36 3.00 6.51
CA THR A 51 -9.14 3.71 7.56
C THR A 51 -9.19 5.22 7.35
N CYS A 52 -8.20 5.79 6.67
CA CYS A 52 -8.16 7.22 6.43
C CYS A 52 -9.16 7.68 5.38
N ASN A 53 -9.52 8.97 5.46
CA ASN A 53 -10.32 9.62 4.45
C ASN A 53 -9.39 10.30 3.42
N PRO A 54 -9.63 10.12 2.12
CA PRO A 54 -8.84 10.78 1.08
C PRO A 54 -8.92 12.30 1.26
N GLY A 55 -7.77 12.98 1.12
CA GLY A 55 -7.65 14.43 1.36
C GLY A 55 -7.53 14.81 2.84
N THR A 56 -7.51 13.86 3.77
CA THR A 56 -7.24 14.12 5.19
C THR A 56 -5.86 13.62 5.60
N PRO A 57 -5.14 14.37 6.45
CA PRO A 57 -3.86 13.91 6.99
C PRO A 57 -4.07 12.82 8.04
N VAL A 58 -3.20 11.82 8.05
CA VAL A 58 -3.14 10.76 9.05
C VAL A 58 -1.83 10.80 9.82
N ASP A 59 -1.94 10.65 11.13
CA ASP A 59 -0.79 10.55 12.03
C ASP A 59 -0.22 9.14 12.04
N ILE A 60 1.04 9.03 11.63
CA ILE A 60 1.87 7.83 11.66
C ILE A 60 3.13 8.16 12.47
N ASP A 61 3.24 7.61 13.68
CA ASP A 61 4.40 7.79 14.56
C ASP A 61 4.75 9.28 14.85
N GLY A 62 3.72 10.12 15.04
CA GLY A 62 3.88 11.56 15.25
C GLY A 62 4.18 12.36 13.98
N CYS A 63 4.17 11.71 12.82
CA CYS A 63 4.27 12.33 11.50
C CYS A 63 2.91 12.33 10.80
N LYS A 64 2.42 13.52 10.43
CA LYS A 64 1.19 13.64 9.63
C LYS A 64 1.53 13.48 8.15
N ILE A 65 1.10 12.38 7.55
CA ILE A 65 1.19 12.15 6.10
C ILE A 65 -0.18 12.23 5.45
N ASP A 66 -0.21 12.48 4.15
CA ASP A 66 -1.45 12.41 3.38
C ASP A 66 -2.02 10.99 3.37
N CYS A 67 -3.35 10.87 3.43
CA CYS A 67 -4.03 9.58 3.29
C CYS A 67 -3.68 8.93 1.94
N LEU A 68 -3.05 7.77 1.98
CA LEU A 68 -2.59 7.00 0.81
C LEU A 68 -3.68 6.07 0.25
N LYS A 69 -4.89 6.10 0.83
CA LYS A 69 -6.05 5.42 0.28
C LYS A 69 -6.31 5.95 -1.13
N LYS A 70 -5.97 5.15 -2.14
CA LYS A 70 -6.42 5.40 -3.50
C LYS A 70 -7.94 5.46 -3.46
N ASN A 71 -8.52 6.54 -3.98
CA ASN A 71 -9.95 6.60 -4.22
C ASN A 71 -10.26 5.48 -5.22
N GLU A 72 -10.70 4.31 -4.76
CA GLU A 72 -11.15 3.19 -5.60
C GLU A 72 -12.46 3.50 -6.35
N GLY A 73 -12.73 4.79 -6.61
CA GLY A 73 -13.81 5.34 -7.42
C GLY A 73 -13.42 6.59 -8.24
N SER A 74 -12.14 7.01 -8.25
CA SER A 74 -11.69 8.03 -9.21
C SER A 74 -11.44 7.33 -10.55
N VAL A 75 -12.55 7.11 -11.25
CA VAL A 75 -12.60 6.68 -12.64
C VAL A 75 -11.64 7.51 -13.51
N ILE A 76 -11.03 6.81 -14.45
CA ILE A 76 -10.46 7.35 -15.68
C ILE A 76 -11.39 8.44 -16.24
N GLY A 77 -10.91 9.66 -16.46
CA GLY A 77 -11.75 10.73 -16.95
C GLY A 77 -11.07 12.08 -17.14
N ASN A 78 -10.31 12.17 -18.24
CA ASN A 78 -9.91 13.36 -19.01
C ASN A 78 -8.82 14.28 -18.44
#